data_AF-A0A6D0IIR5-F1
#
_entry.id   AF-A0A6D0IIR5-F1
#
_cell.length_a   1.000
_cell.length_b   1.000
_cell.length_c   1.000
_cell.angle_alpha   90.00
_cell.angle_beta   90.00
_cell.angle_gamma   90.00
#
_symmetry.space_group_name_H-M   'P 1'
#
loop_
_entity.id
_entity.type
_entity.pdbx_description
1 polymer ?
#
loop_
_entity_poly.entity_id
_entity_poly.type
_entity_poly.pdbx_seq_one_letter_code
_entity_poly.pdbx_strand_id
1 'polypeptide(L)'
;GLHSMYTDMWSEEYQCAWLDMYHRVFDRVSAVVGEQVWNFADFATSQGILRVGGNKKGIFTRDRKPKSAAFLLQKRWTGMNFGEKLQQGGKQ
;
A
#
# COMPACT_ATOMS: atom_id res chain seq x y z
N GLY A 1 -9.44 8.96 -1.75
CA GLY A 1 -9.29 8.84 -0.29
C GLY A 1 -9.46 10.20 0.32
N LEU A 2 -9.21 10.37 1.61
CA LEU A 2 -9.00 11.73 2.14
C LEU A 2 -7.59 12.18 1.73
N HIS A 3 -7.36 13.49 1.66
CA HIS A 3 -6.05 14.06 1.36
C HIS A 3 -5.62 14.99 2.49
N SER A 4 -4.33 15.00 2.81
CA SER A 4 -3.78 15.84 3.88
C SER A 4 -2.33 16.22 3.59
N MET A 5 -1.97 17.47 3.86
CA MET A 5 -0.59 17.94 3.77
C MET A 5 0.29 17.43 4.93
N TYR A 6 -0.32 16.95 6.01
CA TYR A 6 0.40 16.50 7.20
C TYR A 6 0.77 15.01 7.15
N THR A 7 0.36 14.27 6.10
CA THR A 7 0.58 12.83 5.98
C THR A 7 0.09 12.10 7.24
N ASP A 8 -1.16 12.35 7.62
CA ASP A 8 -1.80 11.80 8.82
C ASP A 8 -2.74 10.63 8.50
N MET A 9 -3.14 9.89 9.53
CA MET A 9 -3.98 8.70 9.36
C MET A 9 -5.24 8.99 8.54
N TRP A 10 -5.64 8.02 7.72
CA TRP A 10 -6.78 8.08 6.78
C TRP A 10 -6.59 8.91 5.52
N SER A 11 -5.51 9.70 5.42
CA SER A 11 -5.10 10.32 4.15
C SER A 11 -4.49 9.31 3.19
N GLU A 12 -4.57 9.59 1.89
CA GLU A 12 -3.88 8.82 0.87
C GLU A 12 -2.36 8.95 0.97
N GLU A 13 -1.87 10.13 1.34
CA GLU A 13 -0.45 10.41 1.53
C GLU A 13 0.13 9.50 2.62
N TYR A 14 -0.59 9.32 3.73
CA TYR A 14 -0.19 8.39 4.77
C TYR A 14 -0.21 6.94 4.29
N GLN A 15 -1.21 6.53 3.50
CA GLN A 15 -1.21 5.18 2.91
C GLN A 15 0.05 4.95 2.07
N CYS A 16 0.45 5.92 1.25
CA CYS A 16 1.67 5.84 0.45
C CYS A 16 2.93 5.78 1.32
N ALA A 17 3.09 6.71 2.27
CA ALA A 17 4.27 6.79 3.13
C ALA A 17 4.42 5.52 4.01
N TRP A 18 3.31 4.98 4.50
CA TRP A 18 3.30 3.78 5.33
C TRP A 18 3.69 2.53 4.53
N LEU A 19 3.14 2.35 3.32
CA LEU A 19 3.53 1.26 2.43
C LEU A 19 5.00 1.35 2.03
N ASP A 20 5.48 2.53 1.66
CA ASP A 20 6.89 2.75 1.32
C ASP A 20 7.84 2.42 2.48
N MET A 21 7.45 2.77 3.71
CA MET A 21 8.21 2.38 4.90
C MET A 21 8.31 0.86 5.05
N TYR A 22 7.21 0.13 4.86
CA TYR A 22 7.23 -1.34 4.89
C TYR A 22 8.12 -1.93 3.79
N HIS A 23 8.03 -1.40 2.56
CA HIS A 23 8.91 -1.82 1.47
C HIS A 23 10.40 -1.68 1.84
N ARG A 24 10.79 -0.53 2.42
CA ARG A 24 12.17 -0.30 2.91
C ARG A 24 12.60 -1.27 4.00
N VAL A 25 11.67 -1.79 4.82
CA VAL A 25 11.98 -2.83 5.81
C VAL A 25 12.12 -4.19 5.13
N PHE A 26 11.18 -4.54 4.25
CA PHE A 26 11.18 -5.82 3.52
C PHE A 26 12.47 -6.01 2.71
N ASP A 27 12.94 -4.95 2.06
CA ASP A 27 14.16 -4.97 1.27
C ASP A 27 15.41 -5.26 2.14
N ARG A 28 15.38 -4.95 3.45
CA ARG A 28 16.53 -5.15 4.36
C ARG A 28 16.58 -6.50 5.06
N VAL A 29 15.53 -7.31 4.97
CA VAL A 29 15.45 -8.59 5.68
C VAL A 29 15.48 -9.73 4.67
N SER A 30 16.60 -10.46 4.57
CA SER A 30 16.78 -11.54 3.58
C SER A 30 15.69 -12.61 3.63
N ALA A 31 15.14 -12.90 4.81
CA ALA A 31 14.08 -13.88 5.01
C ALA A 31 12.69 -13.45 4.47
N VAL A 32 12.47 -12.17 4.13
CA VAL A 32 11.22 -11.73 3.50
C VAL A 32 11.24 -12.09 2.02
N VAL A 33 10.33 -12.98 1.60
CA VAL A 33 10.26 -13.54 0.25
C VAL A 33 9.05 -13.08 -0.56
N GLY A 34 8.16 -12.29 0.02
CA GLY A 34 6.96 -11.80 -0.68
C GLY A 34 6.23 -10.72 0.11
N GLU A 35 5.45 -9.93 -0.61
CA GLU A 35 4.63 -8.84 -0.08
C GLU A 35 3.22 -8.91 -0.68
N GLN A 36 2.19 -8.99 0.18
CA GLN A 36 0.79 -8.96 -0.22
C GLN A 36 0.07 -7.88 0.56
N VAL A 37 -0.37 -6.82 -0.15
CA VAL A 37 -0.99 -5.66 0.48
C VAL A 37 -2.44 -5.94 0.87
N TRP A 38 -2.79 -5.58 2.10
CA TRP A 38 -4.18 -5.57 2.54
C TRP A 38 -4.82 -4.19 2.30
N ASN A 39 -5.90 -4.06 1.54
CA ASN A 39 -6.59 -5.05 0.71
C ASN A 39 -6.53 -4.61 -0.76
N PHE A 40 -6.81 -5.51 -1.70
CA PHE A 40 -6.99 -5.12 -3.10
C PHE A 40 -7.99 -3.97 -3.21
N ALA A 41 -9.16 -4.07 -2.58
CA ALA A 41 -10.14 -3.01 -2.62
C ALA A 41 -10.98 -2.90 -1.36
N ASP A 42 -11.60 -1.73 -1.18
CA ASP A 42 -12.52 -1.49 -0.07
C ASP A 42 -13.68 -2.49 -0.10
N PHE A 43 -14.12 -2.95 1.07
CA PHE A 43 -15.16 -3.98 1.19
C PHE A 43 -16.07 -3.76 2.41
N ALA A 44 -17.25 -4.39 2.38
CA ALA A 44 -18.25 -4.26 3.44
C ALA A 44 -17.85 -5.03 4.71
N THR A 45 -18.20 -4.49 5.87
CA THR A 45 -18.03 -5.16 7.16
C THR A 45 -19.30 -4.99 7.98
N SER A 46 -19.42 -5.70 9.11
CA SER A 46 -20.41 -5.37 10.14
C SER A 46 -20.26 -3.91 10.59
N GLN A 47 -21.35 -3.36 11.13
CA GLN A 47 -21.36 -2.01 11.70
C GLN A 47 -20.47 -1.95 12.94
N GLY A 48 -19.75 -0.84 13.11
CA GLY A 48 -18.92 -0.58 14.28
C GLY A 48 -18.17 0.74 14.18
N ILE A 49 -17.78 1.32 15.31
CA ILE A 49 -17.16 2.65 15.38
C ILE A 49 -15.83 2.75 14.62
N LEU A 50 -15.15 1.62 14.38
CA LEU A 50 -13.89 1.53 13.63
C LEU A 50 -14.10 1.29 12.12
N ARG A 51 -15.34 1.34 11.62
CA ARG A 51 -15.73 0.95 10.25
C ARG A 51 -16.58 2.04 9.61
N VAL A 52 -15.92 2.98 8.95
CA VAL A 52 -16.58 4.08 8.23
C VAL A 52 -17.15 3.55 6.91
N GLY A 53 -18.38 3.01 6.95
CA GLY A 53 -19.02 2.41 5.77
C GLY A 53 -18.23 1.23 5.19
N GLY A 54 -17.69 0.38 6.06
CA GLY A 54 -16.86 -0.79 5.71
C GLY A 54 -15.38 -0.63 6.05
N ASN A 55 -14.55 -1.51 5.47
CA ASN A 55 -13.09 -1.45 5.57
C ASN A 55 -12.53 -0.60 4.42
N LYS A 56 -11.72 0.42 4.76
CA LYS A 56 -11.15 1.39 3.81
C LYS A 56 -9.65 1.20 3.54
N LYS A 57 -9.10 0.03 3.86
CA LYS A 57 -7.69 -0.32 3.60
C LYS A 57 -7.41 -0.69 2.13
N GLY A 58 -8.40 -0.62 1.24
CA GLY A 58 -8.22 -0.95 -0.17
C GLY A 58 -7.18 -0.08 -0.86
N ILE A 59 -6.45 -0.65 -1.82
CA ILE A 59 -5.68 0.09 -2.83
C ILE A 59 -6.63 0.72 -3.85
N PHE A 60 -7.70 0.01 -4.18
CA PHE A 60 -8.83 0.52 -4.94
C PHE A 60 -10.03 0.77 -4.03
N THR A 61 -10.92 1.67 -4.46
CA THR A 61 -12.25 1.80 -3.88
C THR A 61 -13.10 0.56 -4.20
N ARG A 62 -14.28 0.46 -3.57
CA ARG A 62 -15.20 -0.66 -3.79
C ARG A 62 -15.69 -0.74 -5.24
N ASP A 63 -15.86 0.41 -5.89
CA ASP A 63 -16.19 0.58 -7.32
C ASP A 63 -14.96 0.60 -8.24
N ARG A 64 -13.79 0.16 -7.73
CA ARG A 64 -12.56 -0.11 -8.48
C ARG A 64 -11.84 1.12 -9.04
N LYS A 65 -12.07 2.29 -8.44
CA LYS A 65 -11.28 3.50 -8.72
C LYS A 65 -9.98 3.45 -7.91
N PRO A 66 -8.83 3.82 -8.50
CA PRO A 66 -7.56 3.79 -7.81
C PRO A 66 -7.48 4.90 -6.74
N LYS A 67 -6.84 4.58 -5.61
CA LYS A 67 -6.21 5.59 -4.72
C LYS A 67 -4.77 5.82 -5.19
N SER A 68 -4.11 6.88 -4.75
CA SER A 68 -2.71 7.20 -5.13
C SER A 68 -1.74 6.04 -4.84
N ALA A 69 -1.97 5.28 -3.77
CA ALA A 69 -1.18 4.09 -3.43
C ALA A 69 -1.17 3.02 -4.54
N ALA A 70 -2.18 2.99 -5.43
CA ALA A 70 -2.17 2.09 -6.59
C ALA A 70 -1.01 2.40 -7.54
N PHE A 71 -0.70 3.67 -7.77
CA PHE A 71 0.41 4.09 -8.63
C PHE A 71 1.77 3.84 -7.96
N LEU A 72 1.85 3.97 -6.63
CA LEU A 72 3.04 3.61 -5.86
C LEU A 72 3.37 2.11 -6.02
N LEU A 73 2.38 1.24 -5.81
CA LEU A 73 2.56 -0.20 -5.97
C LEU A 73 2.85 -0.60 -7.42
N GLN A 74 2.20 0.06 -8.39
CA GLN A 74 2.49 -0.17 -9.79
C GLN A 74 3.96 0.10 -10.11
N LYS A 75 4.50 1.26 -9.71
CA LYS A 75 5.92 1.60 -9.94
C LYS A 75 6.88 0.56 -9.36
N ARG A 76 6.62 0.09 -8.13
CA ARG A 76 7.46 -0.92 -7.47
C ARG A 76 7.35 -2.27 -8.17
N TRP A 77 6.14 -2.83 -8.24
CA TRP A 77 5.95 -4.21 -8.71
C TRP A 77 6.28 -4.41 -10.18
N THR A 78 6.07 -3.42 -11.05
CA THR A 78 6.47 -3.53 -12.47
C THR A 78 7.92 -3.10 -12.71
N GLY A 79 8.55 -2.41 -11.75
CA GLY A 79 9.97 -2.03 -11.83
C GLY A 79 10.93 -3.12 -11.35
N MET A 80 10.40 -4.22 -10.79
CA MET A 80 11.18 -5.37 -10.34
C MET A 80 11.33 -6.40 -11.45
N ASN A 81 12.44 -7.15 -11.42
CA ASN A 81 12.56 -8.37 -12.20
C ASN A 81 11.50 -9.37 -11.74
N PHE A 82 10.88 -10.06 -12.69
CA PHE A 82 9.77 -10.97 -12.39
C PHE A 82 10.22 -12.12 -11.48
N GLY A 83 9.57 -12.25 -10.32
CA GLY A 83 9.87 -13.31 -9.35
C GLY A 83 11.13 -13.09 -8.51
N GLU A 84 11.81 -11.96 -8.67
CA GLU A 84 13.04 -11.65 -7.93
C GLU A 84 12.80 -10.56 -6.89
N LYS A 85 13.44 -10.72 -5.73
CA LYS A 85 13.49 -9.69 -4.70
C LYS A 85 14.47 -8.58 -5.10
N LEU A 86 14.15 -7.33 -4.76
CA LEU A 86 15.08 -6.20 -4.87
C LEU A 86 16.36 -6.47 -4.07
N GLN A 87 17.51 -6.40 -4.74
CA GLN A 87 18.80 -6.46 -4.06
C GLN A 87 19.06 -5.17 -3.28
N GLN A 88 19.54 -5.28 -2.04
CA GLN A 88 20.11 -4.14 -1.32
C GLN A 88 21.37 -3.67 -2.03
N GLY A 89 21.26 -2.72 -2.97
CA GLY A 89 22.42 -2.21 -3.68
C GLY A 89 22.20 -1.59 -5.07
N GLY A 90 20.96 -1.36 -5.51
CA GLY A 90 20.71 -0.51 -6.67
C GLY A 90 21.14 0.93 -6.36
N LYS A 91 22.35 1.31 -6.81
CA LYS A 91 22.91 2.66 -6.71
C LYS A 91 21.92 3.71 -7.24
N GLN A 92 21.88 4.86 -6.55
CA GLN A 92 21.47 6.13 -7.16
C GLN A 92 22.34 6.44 -8.38
#